data_AF-A0ABD7IL80-F1
#
_entry.id   AF-A0ABD7IL80-F1
#
_cell.length_a   1.000
_cell.length_b   1.000
_cell.length_c   1.000
_cell.angle_alpha   90.00
_cell.angle_beta   90.00
_cell.angle_gamma   90.00
#
_symmetry.space_group_name_H-M   'P 1'
#
loop_
_entity.id
_entity.type
_entity.pdbx_description
1 polymer ?
#
loop_
_entity_poly.entity_id
_entity_poly.type
_entity_poly.pdbx_seq_one_letter_code
_entity_poly.pdbx_strand_id
1 'polypeptide(L)'
;MNQMKRMWVGLILGSLLLAGCSSQSQSATKQSSAKTTTTKVKHSQSKQANAASASDDSASSTQATLWNTGKKAALSTFMASWQSEMGQTYVGTYDDKAPDHLGYHFPEVFKNGQLDGHVKWGSQAVSLKWSTDGEDSSPLQVVAVATGGKAKAIYPITYLFCLHNQRPVVLVTETTNGDQLILHDTQNSALQAGFAKIITGTKPAILSDTSLTAGTASAVDANQWPQTYQGTWYYYDEYSHKVQSFTQNSTDDLKLDYEPFDGRKWINIKGAHQGAGAGNYVYLRYHYFDGRQIPVMMMGSGAEAWFDGNAYQSAATAQQMQRWQYGDETKDHHDF
;
A
#
# COMPACT_ATOMS: atom_id res chain seq x y z
N MET A 1 25.49 -30.60 -18.04
CA MET A 1 25.04 -30.99 -16.68
C MET A 1 25.48 -29.92 -15.71
N ASN A 2 24.61 -28.95 -15.41
CA ASN A 2 24.81 -28.00 -14.32
C ASN A 2 23.46 -27.73 -13.67
N GLN A 3 23.36 -28.17 -12.42
CA GLN A 3 22.19 -28.14 -11.56
C GLN A 3 21.96 -26.71 -11.06
N MET A 4 20.91 -26.04 -11.52
CA MET A 4 20.43 -24.80 -10.90
C MET A 4 19.66 -25.16 -9.62
N LYS A 5 20.30 -24.89 -8.47
CA LYS A 5 19.70 -25.02 -7.15
C LYS A 5 18.65 -23.93 -6.96
N ARG A 6 17.40 -24.37 -6.83
CA ARG A 6 16.22 -23.58 -6.50
C ARG A 6 16.41 -22.97 -5.10
N MET A 7 16.48 -21.64 -5.01
CA MET A 7 16.47 -20.94 -3.72
C MET A 7 15.03 -20.88 -3.20
N TRP A 8 14.78 -21.59 -2.10
CA TRP A 8 13.56 -21.49 -1.32
C TRP A 8 13.53 -20.14 -0.58
N VAL A 9 12.52 -19.32 -0.84
CA VAL A 9 12.16 -18.19 0.03
C VAL A 9 11.23 -18.75 1.11
N GLY A 10 11.77 -18.86 2.32
CA GLY A 10 11.04 -19.34 3.49
C GLY A 10 9.96 -18.36 3.93
N LEU A 11 8.73 -18.85 3.88
CA LEU A 11 7.52 -18.26 4.43
C LEU A 11 7.56 -18.41 5.97
N ILE A 12 7.75 -17.32 6.70
CA ILE A 12 7.65 -17.34 8.18
C ILE A 12 6.26 -16.83 8.59
N LEU A 13 5.40 -17.81 8.89
CA LEU A 13 4.19 -17.64 9.69
C LEU A 13 4.59 -17.15 11.10
N GLY A 14 4.27 -15.90 11.43
CA GLY A 14 4.36 -15.35 12.78
C GLY A 14 2.97 -15.18 13.39
N SER A 15 2.36 -16.28 13.84
CA SER A 15 1.15 -16.26 14.65
C SER A 15 1.47 -15.77 16.08
N LEU A 16 1.06 -14.55 16.41
CA LEU A 16 0.95 -14.07 17.79
C LEU A 16 -0.52 -13.79 18.11
N LEU A 17 -1.14 -14.78 18.76
CA LEU A 17 -2.39 -14.63 19.48
C LEU A 17 -2.10 -13.78 20.74
N LEU A 18 -2.68 -12.58 20.81
CA LEU A 18 -2.95 -11.95 22.09
C LEU A 18 -4.46 -11.79 22.26
N ALA A 19 -4.97 -12.54 23.24
CA ALA A 19 -6.30 -12.39 23.79
C ALA A 19 -6.45 -11.00 24.42
N GLY A 20 -7.47 -10.26 23.99
CA GLY A 20 -7.94 -9.04 24.64
C GLY A 20 -9.40 -9.21 25.00
N CYS A 21 -9.68 -9.34 26.29
CA CYS A 21 -11.02 -9.53 26.84
C CYS A 21 -11.97 -8.37 26.50
N SER A 22 -13.15 -8.75 26.03
CA SER A 22 -14.34 -7.91 25.90
C SER A 22 -14.88 -7.50 27.28
N SER A 23 -15.11 -6.21 27.50
CA SER A 23 -16.03 -5.74 28.54
C SER A 23 -17.26 -5.13 27.87
N GLN A 24 -18.32 -5.93 27.92
CA GLN A 24 -19.68 -5.59 27.55
C GLN A 24 -20.28 -4.71 28.67
N SER A 25 -20.88 -3.59 28.29
CA SER A 25 -21.91 -2.93 29.10
C SER A 25 -23.07 -2.60 28.18
N GLN A 26 -24.07 -3.46 28.21
CA GLN A 26 -25.40 -3.20 27.69
C GLN A 26 -26.10 -2.20 28.60
N SER A 27 -26.82 -1.24 28.01
CA SER A 27 -28.22 -0.95 28.38
C SER A 27 -28.87 -0.10 27.28
N ALA A 28 -29.83 -0.72 26.58
CA ALA A 28 -30.90 -0.04 25.84
C ALA A 28 -31.85 0.64 26.85
N THR A 29 -32.76 1.58 26.60
CA THR A 29 -33.45 2.12 25.42
C THR A 29 -34.11 3.42 25.89
N LYS A 30 -34.27 4.45 25.06
CA LYS A 30 -35.58 5.08 24.75
C LYS A 30 -35.44 6.37 23.93
N GLN A 31 -36.27 6.39 22.91
CA GLN A 31 -36.53 7.39 21.88
C GLN A 31 -37.47 8.48 22.43
N SER A 32 -37.22 9.76 22.16
CA SER A 32 -38.27 10.77 21.93
C SER A 32 -37.71 12.06 21.33
N SER A 33 -38.51 12.63 20.44
CA SER A 33 -38.25 13.75 19.54
C SER A 33 -38.25 15.14 20.20
N ALA A 34 -37.47 16.03 19.58
CA ALA A 34 -37.68 17.46 19.29
C ALA A 34 -38.40 18.37 20.32
N LYS A 35 -37.72 19.47 20.72
CA LYS A 35 -38.27 20.83 20.58
C LYS A 35 -37.20 21.92 20.63
N THR A 36 -37.18 22.75 19.59
CA THR A 36 -36.55 24.06 19.48
C THR A 36 -37.20 25.05 20.45
N THR A 37 -36.41 25.81 21.22
CA THR A 37 -36.80 27.19 21.59
C THR A 37 -35.57 28.06 21.84
N THR A 38 -35.46 29.11 21.03
CA THR A 38 -34.64 30.31 21.18
C THR A 38 -34.98 31.10 22.45
N THR A 39 -34.00 31.74 23.10
CA THR A 39 -34.13 33.15 23.53
C THR A 39 -32.78 33.82 23.86
N LYS A 40 -32.74 35.09 23.52
CA LYS A 40 -31.66 36.07 23.54
C LYS A 40 -31.35 36.64 24.94
N VAL A 41 -30.04 36.83 25.18
CA VAL A 41 -29.30 37.90 25.87
C VAL A 41 -29.99 38.74 26.98
N LYS A 42 -29.29 38.90 28.12
CA LYS A 42 -29.01 40.25 28.67
C LYS A 42 -27.80 40.30 29.61
N HIS A 43 -26.97 41.31 29.34
CA HIS A 43 -25.85 41.85 30.11
C HIS A 43 -26.28 42.33 31.51
N SER A 44 -25.40 42.13 32.50
CA SER A 44 -25.27 42.98 33.69
C SER A 44 -23.81 43.02 34.12
N GLN A 45 -23.27 44.22 34.17
CA GLN A 45 -21.88 44.58 34.40
C GLN A 45 -21.68 44.97 35.88
N SER A 46 -20.60 44.52 36.51
CA SER A 46 -20.03 45.19 37.69
C SER A 46 -18.50 45.10 37.70
N LYS A 47 -17.88 46.26 37.89
CA LYS A 47 -16.44 46.52 38.13
C LYS A 47 -16.07 45.93 39.51
N GLN A 48 -14.83 45.58 39.89
CA GLN A 48 -13.60 46.37 39.80
C GLN A 48 -12.39 45.55 40.32
N ALA A 49 -11.26 45.69 39.63
CA ALA A 49 -9.85 45.61 40.07
C ALA A 49 -9.35 44.45 40.97
N ASN A 50 -8.42 43.64 40.43
CA ASN A 50 -7.06 43.64 40.99
C ASN A 50 -6.03 43.28 39.91
N ALA A 51 -4.94 44.03 39.88
CA ALA A 51 -3.82 43.85 38.98
C ALA A 51 -2.95 42.66 39.43
N ALA A 52 -2.70 41.73 38.52
CA ALA A 52 -1.54 40.86 38.56
C ALA A 52 -1.13 40.61 37.11
N SER A 53 0.02 41.17 36.74
CA SER A 53 0.68 40.95 35.47
C SER A 53 0.97 39.46 35.29
N ALA A 54 0.18 38.79 34.46
CA ALA A 54 0.56 37.54 33.83
C ALA A 54 0.82 37.89 32.37
N SER A 55 2.09 37.78 31.99
CA SER A 55 2.53 37.79 30.60
C SER A 55 1.68 36.79 29.81
N ASP A 56 0.87 37.33 28.90
CA ASP A 56 0.28 36.57 27.80
C ASP A 56 1.44 36.05 26.95
N ASP A 57 1.93 34.85 27.28
CA ASP A 57 2.55 33.97 26.30
C ASP A 57 1.45 33.61 25.30
N SER A 58 1.28 34.51 24.34
CA SER A 58 0.59 34.25 23.09
C SER A 58 1.40 33.17 22.38
N ALA A 59 1.18 31.91 22.77
CA ALA A 59 1.50 30.75 21.97
C ALA A 59 0.68 30.88 20.68
N SER A 60 1.26 31.59 19.72
CA SER A 60 0.91 31.49 18.32
C SER A 60 0.80 30.00 18.03
N SER A 61 -0.42 29.52 17.79
CA SER A 61 -0.68 28.15 17.36
C SER A 61 -0.15 28.03 15.95
N THR A 62 1.17 27.88 15.82
CA THR A 62 1.84 27.57 14.58
C THR A 62 1.20 26.30 14.07
N GLN A 63 0.46 26.41 12.97
CA GLN A 63 -0.16 25.29 12.30
C GLN A 63 0.92 24.24 12.05
N ALA A 64 0.77 23.06 12.67
CA ALA A 64 1.79 22.03 12.60
C ALA A 64 1.84 21.47 11.18
N THR A 65 2.99 21.61 10.51
CA THR A 65 3.22 21.11 9.16
C THR A 65 3.18 19.57 9.11
N LEU A 66 2.88 19.03 7.93
CA LEU A 66 2.80 17.59 7.65
C LEU A 66 4.13 16.88 7.88
N TRP A 67 5.25 17.58 7.71
CA TRP A 67 6.59 17.12 8.04
C TRP A 67 7.32 18.16 8.91
N ASN A 68 7.98 17.72 9.97
CA ASN A 68 8.72 18.57 10.90
C ASN A 68 9.79 17.78 11.65
N THR A 69 10.61 18.47 12.46
CA THR A 69 11.71 17.86 13.22
C THR A 69 11.24 16.72 14.15
N GLY A 70 10.05 16.83 14.76
CA GLY A 70 9.49 15.77 15.60
C GLY A 70 9.18 14.50 14.80
N LYS A 71 8.55 14.65 13.63
CA LYS A 71 8.26 13.54 12.71
C LYS A 71 9.53 12.94 12.10
N LYS A 72 10.53 13.77 11.81
CA LYS A 72 11.87 13.32 11.38
C LYS A 72 12.53 12.45 12.45
N ALA A 73 12.53 12.87 13.71
CA ALA A 73 13.07 12.09 14.83
C ALA A 73 12.29 10.78 15.05
N ALA A 74 10.96 10.81 14.91
CA ALA A 74 10.13 9.62 14.97
C ALA A 74 10.46 8.63 13.83
N LEU A 75 10.72 9.13 12.62
CA LEU A 75 11.14 8.30 11.49
C LEU A 75 12.53 7.69 11.72
N SER A 76 13.49 8.46 12.23
CA SER A 76 14.81 7.95 12.62
C SER A 76 14.70 6.78 13.61
N THR A 77 13.91 6.95 14.68
CA THR A 77 13.69 5.91 15.68
C THR A 77 13.02 4.67 15.08
N PHE A 78 11.97 4.88 14.27
CA PHE A 78 11.26 3.80 13.60
C PHE A 78 12.18 2.99 12.67
N MET A 79 12.97 3.66 11.83
CA MET A 79 13.88 3.01 10.90
C MET A 79 14.99 2.26 11.62
N ALA A 80 15.51 2.78 12.74
CA ALA A 80 16.49 2.08 13.55
C ALA A 80 15.96 0.74 14.10
N SER A 81 14.71 0.71 14.58
CA SER A 81 14.08 -0.53 15.04
C SER A 81 13.78 -1.48 13.88
N TRP A 82 13.13 -0.97 12.83
CA TRP A 82 12.71 -1.79 11.69
C TRP A 82 13.88 -2.45 10.96
N GLN A 83 14.96 -1.71 10.69
CA GLN A 83 16.11 -2.28 9.98
C GLN A 83 16.79 -3.39 10.79
N SER A 84 16.84 -3.24 12.13
CA SER A 84 17.37 -4.24 13.04
C SER A 84 16.53 -5.52 13.01
N GLU A 85 15.19 -5.38 13.09
CA GLU A 85 14.24 -6.49 12.99
C GLU A 85 14.37 -7.25 11.66
N MET A 86 14.57 -6.52 10.56
CA MET A 86 14.73 -7.10 9.22
C MET A 86 16.13 -7.65 8.94
N GLY A 87 17.10 -7.46 9.85
CA GLY A 87 18.51 -7.83 9.64
C GLY A 87 19.16 -7.07 8.48
N GLN A 88 18.85 -5.78 8.35
CA GLN A 88 19.29 -4.89 7.28
C GLN A 88 19.89 -3.61 7.85
N THR A 89 20.55 -2.83 7.00
CA THR A 89 21.13 -1.54 7.39
C THR A 89 20.85 -0.50 6.32
N TYR A 90 20.39 0.68 6.75
CA TYR A 90 20.03 1.81 5.91
C TYR A 90 20.68 3.09 6.43
N VAL A 91 21.12 3.91 5.48
CA VAL A 91 21.52 5.30 5.69
C VAL A 91 20.38 6.17 5.22
N GLY A 92 20.00 7.20 6.00
CA GLY A 92 18.84 8.02 5.65
C GLY A 92 18.99 9.50 5.93
N THR A 93 18.26 10.30 5.16
CA THR A 93 18.22 11.77 5.33
C THR A 93 17.55 12.20 6.63
N TYR A 94 16.78 11.30 7.28
CA TYR A 94 16.19 11.52 8.60
C TYR A 94 17.24 11.59 9.73
N ASP A 95 18.48 11.15 9.47
CA ASP A 95 19.64 11.28 10.35
C ASP A 95 20.66 12.32 9.82
N ASP A 96 20.22 13.23 8.94
CA ASP A 96 21.07 14.24 8.30
C ASP A 96 22.25 13.63 7.50
N LYS A 97 22.05 12.42 6.98
CA LYS A 97 22.99 11.74 6.07
C LYS A 97 22.58 11.94 4.61
N ALA A 98 23.54 11.66 3.71
CA ALA A 98 23.34 11.71 2.27
C ALA A 98 23.41 10.29 1.68
N PRO A 99 22.29 9.54 1.65
CA PRO A 99 22.29 8.22 1.04
C PRO A 99 22.49 8.28 -0.48
N ASP A 100 23.10 7.24 -1.05
CA ASP A 100 23.37 7.12 -2.48
C ASP A 100 22.68 5.89 -3.06
N HIS A 101 21.98 6.07 -4.18
CA HIS A 101 21.50 4.96 -5.01
C HIS A 101 22.18 5.02 -6.37
N LEU A 102 23.29 4.30 -6.53
CA LEU A 102 23.99 4.15 -7.81
C LEU A 102 24.35 5.50 -8.48
N GLY A 103 24.78 6.48 -7.68
CA GLY A 103 25.12 7.83 -8.14
C GLY A 103 24.01 8.88 -7.99
N TYR A 104 22.79 8.48 -7.60
CA TYR A 104 21.77 9.41 -7.15
C TYR A 104 21.96 9.74 -5.66
N HIS A 105 22.62 10.87 -5.40
CA HIS A 105 22.89 11.36 -4.04
C HIS A 105 21.71 12.14 -3.45
N PHE A 106 21.05 11.61 -2.42
CA PHE A 106 19.89 12.26 -1.81
C PHE A 106 20.28 13.16 -0.62
N PRO A 107 19.61 14.32 -0.41
CA PRO A 107 18.55 14.90 -1.23
C PRO A 107 19.06 15.80 -2.37
N GLU A 108 20.37 15.88 -2.61
CA GLU A 108 20.98 16.77 -3.60
C GLU A 108 20.43 16.56 -5.02
N VAL A 109 20.18 15.29 -5.37
CA VAL A 109 19.62 14.86 -6.66
C VAL A 109 18.29 15.54 -7.02
N PHE A 110 17.52 16.00 -6.03
CA PHE A 110 16.27 16.75 -6.27
C PHE A 110 16.49 18.21 -6.68
N LYS A 111 17.73 18.72 -6.60
CA LYS A 111 18.07 20.12 -6.90
C LYS A 111 18.86 20.29 -8.19
N ASN A 112 19.54 19.25 -8.65
CA ASN A 112 20.48 19.31 -9.77
C ASN A 112 19.89 18.85 -11.12
N GLY A 113 18.59 18.51 -11.15
CA GLY A 113 17.88 18.11 -12.36
C GLY A 113 18.12 16.67 -12.83
N GLN A 114 18.92 15.87 -12.11
CA GLN A 114 19.23 14.48 -12.51
C GLN A 114 18.00 13.55 -12.58
N LEU A 115 16.90 13.90 -11.90
CA LEU A 115 15.66 13.12 -11.90
C LEU A 115 14.64 13.59 -12.96
N ASP A 116 14.90 14.71 -13.65
CA ASP A 116 13.90 15.33 -14.53
C ASP A 116 13.64 14.46 -15.77
N GLY A 117 12.45 13.87 -15.86
CA GLY A 117 12.08 12.94 -16.94
C GLY A 117 12.66 11.52 -16.78
N HIS A 118 13.29 11.24 -15.66
CA HIS A 118 13.99 9.98 -15.38
C HIS A 118 13.35 9.14 -14.27
N VAL A 119 12.14 9.48 -13.81
CA VAL A 119 11.46 8.75 -12.73
C VAL A 119 10.12 8.23 -13.20
N LYS A 120 9.86 6.95 -12.91
CA LYS A 120 8.58 6.30 -13.16
C LYS A 120 8.01 5.71 -11.88
N TRP A 121 6.69 5.80 -11.70
CA TRP A 121 5.95 5.04 -10.70
C TRP A 121 5.09 4.00 -11.41
N GLY A 122 5.52 2.74 -11.35
CA GLY A 122 5.05 1.73 -12.30
C GLY A 122 5.45 2.14 -13.72
N SER A 123 4.46 2.23 -14.62
CA SER A 123 4.67 2.69 -15.99
C SER A 123 4.54 4.21 -16.18
N GLN A 124 4.02 4.93 -15.19
CA GLN A 124 3.73 6.35 -15.31
C GLN A 124 4.97 7.20 -15.01
N ALA A 125 5.32 8.12 -15.90
CA ALA A 125 6.33 9.14 -15.61
C ALA A 125 5.83 10.08 -14.50
N VAL A 126 6.66 10.32 -13.49
CA VAL A 126 6.32 11.18 -12.35
C VAL A 126 7.45 12.14 -12.04
N SER A 127 7.12 13.29 -11.46
CA SER A 127 8.10 14.25 -10.94
C SER A 127 8.08 14.19 -9.42
N LEU A 128 9.26 14.06 -8.82
CA LEU A 128 9.43 14.08 -7.37
C LEU A 128 9.88 15.47 -6.93
N LYS A 129 9.33 15.95 -5.82
CA LYS A 129 9.76 17.21 -5.22
C LYS A 129 10.27 16.98 -3.80
N TRP A 130 11.52 17.34 -3.51
CA TRP A 130 11.98 17.37 -2.13
C TRP A 130 11.25 18.44 -1.32
N SER A 131 10.77 18.08 -0.14
CA SER A 131 10.02 18.97 0.75
C SER A 131 10.53 18.88 2.18
N THR A 132 10.77 20.03 2.80
CA THR A 132 11.27 20.12 4.19
C THR A 132 10.16 20.21 5.22
N ASP A 133 8.93 20.55 4.80
CA ASP A 133 7.77 20.74 5.66
C ASP A 133 6.53 19.93 5.22
N GLY A 134 6.54 19.37 4.01
CA GLY A 134 5.42 18.58 3.48
C GLY A 134 4.25 19.42 2.95
N GLU A 135 4.41 20.74 2.82
CA GLU A 135 3.32 21.67 2.47
C GLU A 135 3.37 22.17 1.01
N ASP A 136 4.27 21.63 0.18
CA ASP A 136 4.37 22.03 -1.22
C ASP A 136 3.14 21.59 -2.04
N SER A 137 2.78 22.36 -3.07
CA SER A 137 1.65 22.03 -3.94
C SER A 137 1.90 20.85 -4.89
N SER A 138 3.15 20.41 -5.02
CA SER A 138 3.53 19.28 -5.88
C SER A 138 2.79 18.02 -5.44
N PRO A 139 2.18 17.25 -6.37
CA PRO A 139 1.43 16.06 -6.02
C PRO A 139 2.27 15.05 -5.25
N LEU A 140 3.52 14.79 -5.64
CA LEU A 140 4.37 13.79 -5.02
C LEU A 140 5.61 14.44 -4.38
N GLN A 141 5.51 14.71 -3.08
CA GLN A 141 6.59 15.28 -2.29
C GLN A 141 7.40 14.16 -1.62
N VAL A 142 8.72 14.28 -1.58
CA VAL A 142 9.63 13.39 -0.84
C VAL A 142 10.13 14.14 0.39
N VAL A 143 9.92 13.55 1.57
CA VAL A 143 10.28 14.17 2.86
C VAL A 143 11.47 13.46 3.54
N ALA A 144 11.74 12.20 3.16
CA ALA A 144 12.92 11.48 3.55
C ALA A 144 13.27 10.36 2.56
N VAL A 145 14.55 9.98 2.53
CA VAL A 145 15.05 8.85 1.74
C VAL A 145 15.92 7.97 2.63
N ALA A 146 15.84 6.65 2.43
CA ALA A 146 16.69 5.66 3.06
C ALA A 146 17.27 4.72 2.01
N THR A 147 18.60 4.57 1.95
CA THR A 147 19.26 3.64 1.02
C THR A 147 20.13 2.65 1.78
N GLY A 148 20.05 1.38 1.41
CA GLY A 148 20.74 0.31 2.11
C GLY A 148 20.33 -1.08 1.65
N GLY A 149 20.25 -2.03 2.58
CA GLY A 149 19.80 -3.38 2.29
C GLY A 149 20.42 -4.43 3.20
N LYS A 150 20.39 -5.70 2.75
CA LYS A 150 21.07 -6.81 3.43
C LYS A 150 22.58 -6.70 3.25
N ALA A 151 23.32 -7.20 4.24
CA ALA A 151 24.77 -7.33 4.12
C ALA A 151 25.12 -8.15 2.86
N LYS A 152 26.10 -7.66 2.07
CA LYS A 152 26.57 -8.26 0.81
C LYS A 152 25.56 -8.22 -0.36
N ALA A 153 24.46 -7.47 -0.26
CA ALA A 153 23.65 -7.17 -1.43
C ALA A 153 24.52 -6.42 -2.46
N ILE A 154 24.45 -6.84 -3.73
CA ILE A 154 25.24 -6.23 -4.81
C ILE A 154 24.69 -4.84 -5.15
N TYR A 155 23.37 -4.69 -5.07
CA TYR A 155 22.67 -3.44 -5.36
C TYR A 155 21.90 -2.96 -4.13
N PRO A 156 21.85 -1.64 -3.89
CA PRO A 156 21.11 -1.09 -2.78
C PRO A 156 19.61 -1.05 -3.08
N ILE A 157 18.81 -1.11 -2.02
CA ILE A 157 17.38 -0.81 -2.02
C ILE A 157 17.20 0.59 -1.47
N THR A 158 16.38 1.41 -2.13
CA THR A 158 16.08 2.76 -1.67
C THR A 158 14.60 2.95 -1.42
N TYR A 159 14.24 3.36 -0.20
CA TYR A 159 12.89 3.76 0.17
C TYR A 159 12.77 5.27 0.16
N LEU A 160 11.69 5.77 -0.45
CA LEU A 160 11.32 7.17 -0.48
C LEU A 160 10.04 7.34 0.37
N PHE A 161 10.15 8.09 1.45
CA PHE A 161 9.03 8.47 2.30
C PHE A 161 8.39 9.72 1.71
N CYS A 162 7.17 9.57 1.20
CA CYS A 162 6.54 10.56 0.35
C CYS A 162 5.16 11.00 0.86
N LEU A 163 4.77 12.21 0.48
CA LEU A 163 3.40 12.69 0.59
C LEU A 163 2.83 12.81 -0.82
N HIS A 164 1.92 11.90 -1.18
CA HIS A 164 1.17 11.98 -2.43
C HIS A 164 -0.18 12.63 -2.18
N ASN A 165 -0.36 13.87 -2.66
CA ASN A 165 -1.52 14.72 -2.36
C ASN A 165 -1.77 14.78 -0.85
N GLN A 166 -0.70 15.07 -0.10
CA GLN A 166 -0.66 15.12 1.38
C GLN A 166 -0.96 13.79 2.09
N ARG A 167 -1.08 12.66 1.37
CA ARG A 167 -1.24 11.34 1.97
C ARG A 167 0.12 10.63 2.07
N PRO A 168 0.42 9.97 3.20
CA PRO A 168 1.66 9.22 3.35
C PRO A 168 1.69 8.01 2.41
N VAL A 169 2.78 7.87 1.67
CA VAL A 169 3.11 6.68 0.87
C VAL A 169 4.60 6.41 0.96
N VAL A 170 4.98 5.15 1.07
CA VAL A 170 6.38 4.73 0.97
C VAL A 170 6.60 4.04 -0.37
N LEU A 171 7.44 4.64 -1.20
CA LEU A 171 7.87 4.06 -2.46
C LEU A 171 9.22 3.38 -2.29
N VAL A 172 9.53 2.44 -3.17
CA VAL A 172 10.81 1.74 -3.20
C VAL A 172 11.32 1.65 -4.64
N THR A 173 12.63 1.74 -4.79
CA THR A 173 13.36 1.38 -6.02
C THR A 173 14.44 0.37 -5.69
N GLU A 174 14.52 -0.64 -6.56
CA GLU A 174 15.57 -1.65 -6.61
C GLU A 174 16.23 -1.65 -8.00
N THR A 175 16.07 -0.53 -8.73
CA THR A 175 16.66 -0.33 -10.05
C THR A 175 18.17 -0.57 -9.98
N THR A 176 18.71 -1.46 -10.80
CA THR A 176 20.14 -1.81 -10.77
C THR A 176 20.93 -1.20 -11.92
N ASN A 177 20.24 -0.75 -12.97
CA ASN A 177 20.78 -0.23 -14.21
C ASN A 177 19.71 0.54 -15.01
N GLY A 178 20.15 1.24 -16.06
CA GLY A 178 19.28 2.04 -16.94
C GLY A 178 19.30 3.52 -16.59
N ASP A 179 18.58 4.30 -17.39
CA ASP A 179 18.44 5.77 -17.26
C ASP A 179 17.19 6.18 -16.47
N GLN A 180 16.39 5.22 -16.01
CA GLN A 180 15.11 5.46 -15.33
C GLN A 180 15.17 4.90 -13.91
N LEU A 181 14.81 5.72 -12.91
CA LEU A 181 14.55 5.28 -11.55
C LEU A 181 13.10 4.77 -11.47
N ILE A 182 12.94 3.45 -11.38
CA ILE A 182 11.62 2.82 -11.34
C ILE A 182 11.17 2.64 -9.89
N LEU A 183 10.09 3.34 -9.55
CA LEU A 183 9.44 3.31 -8.24
C LEU A 183 8.18 2.45 -8.28
N HIS A 184 7.91 1.83 -7.15
CA HIS A 184 6.63 1.20 -6.84
C HIS A 184 6.34 1.36 -5.35
N ASP A 185 5.08 1.17 -4.95
CA ASP A 185 4.75 1.10 -3.53
C ASP A 185 5.46 -0.08 -2.89
N THR A 186 6.15 0.17 -1.77
CA THR A 186 6.68 -0.95 -1.00
C THR A 186 5.53 -1.81 -0.50
N GLN A 187 5.66 -3.12 -0.71
CA GLN A 187 4.73 -4.11 -0.15
C GLN A 187 5.06 -4.43 1.32
N ASN A 188 6.07 -3.77 1.90
CA ASN A 188 6.38 -3.88 3.33
C ASN A 188 5.35 -3.08 4.16
N SER A 189 4.36 -3.80 4.70
CA SER A 189 3.29 -3.20 5.50
C SER A 189 3.79 -2.46 6.74
N ALA A 190 4.95 -2.86 7.31
CA ALA A 190 5.52 -2.18 8.47
C ALA A 190 6.00 -0.77 8.10
N LEU A 191 6.68 -0.62 6.95
CA LEU A 191 7.10 0.70 6.45
C LEU A 191 5.90 1.58 6.10
N GLN A 192 4.93 1.06 5.34
CA GLN A 192 3.73 1.81 4.95
C GLN A 192 2.94 2.27 6.18
N ALA A 193 2.57 1.34 7.07
CA ALA A 193 1.77 1.66 8.25
C ALA A 193 2.56 2.46 9.30
N GLY A 194 3.86 2.22 9.43
CA GLY A 194 4.75 2.95 10.33
C GLY A 194 4.88 4.41 9.93
N PHE A 195 5.14 4.68 8.65
CA PHE A 195 5.20 6.04 8.14
C PHE A 195 3.84 6.74 8.19
N ALA A 196 2.75 6.05 7.84
CA ALA A 196 1.41 6.59 7.98
C ALA A 196 1.09 7.01 9.42
N LYS A 197 1.53 6.22 10.42
CA LYS A 197 1.42 6.57 11.85
C LYS A 197 2.21 7.84 12.19
N ILE A 198 3.43 8.00 11.65
CA ILE A 198 4.26 9.18 11.91
C ILE A 198 3.60 10.45 11.36
N ILE A 199 3.01 10.38 10.17
CA ILE A 199 2.38 11.54 9.52
C ILE A 199 1.03 11.87 10.16
N THR A 200 0.18 10.88 10.39
CA THR A 200 -1.23 11.06 10.76
C THR A 200 -1.52 10.87 12.25
N GLY A 201 -0.55 10.36 13.02
CA GLY A 201 -0.73 9.93 14.40
C GLY A 201 -1.42 8.57 14.57
N THR A 202 -1.99 8.01 13.49
CA THR A 202 -2.77 6.77 13.52
C THR A 202 -2.13 5.70 12.63
N LYS A 203 -1.93 4.50 13.19
CA LYS A 203 -1.46 3.36 12.40
C LYS A 203 -2.65 2.74 11.66
N PRO A 204 -2.64 2.66 10.33
CA PRO A 204 -3.70 1.98 9.59
C PRO A 204 -3.71 0.48 9.91
N ALA A 205 -4.89 -0.12 9.90
CA ALA A 205 -5.03 -1.57 10.01
C ALA A 205 -4.40 -2.24 8.78
N ILE A 206 -3.61 -3.29 9.02
CA ILE A 206 -3.06 -4.13 7.96
C ILE A 206 -4.11 -5.20 7.66
N LEU A 207 -4.65 -5.17 6.44
CA LEU A 207 -5.62 -6.13 5.93
C LEU A 207 -4.93 -7.42 5.52
N SER A 208 -5.65 -8.54 5.55
CA SER A 208 -5.13 -9.86 5.20
C SER A 208 -5.92 -10.51 4.07
N ASP A 209 -5.24 -11.32 3.27
CA ASP A 209 -5.88 -12.05 2.17
C ASP A 209 -6.92 -13.06 2.69
N THR A 210 -6.70 -13.60 3.88
CA THR A 210 -7.67 -14.46 4.56
C THR A 210 -9.00 -13.74 4.82
N SER A 211 -8.98 -12.47 5.22
CA SER A 211 -10.22 -11.72 5.40
C SER A 211 -10.83 -11.29 4.07
N LEU A 212 -10.02 -10.99 3.06
CA LEU A 212 -10.47 -10.65 1.71
C LEU A 212 -11.22 -11.81 1.02
N THR A 213 -10.71 -13.02 1.22
CA THR A 213 -11.24 -14.24 0.59
C THR A 213 -12.19 -15.01 1.50
N ALA A 214 -12.56 -14.44 2.65
CA ALA A 214 -13.52 -15.04 3.58
C ALA A 214 -14.86 -15.32 2.87
N GLY A 215 -15.36 -16.55 2.98
CA GLY A 215 -16.60 -16.98 2.33
C GLY A 215 -16.46 -17.42 0.87
N THR A 216 -15.29 -17.28 0.24
CA THR A 216 -15.06 -17.72 -1.14
C THR A 216 -15.38 -19.21 -1.33
N ALA A 217 -14.90 -20.07 -0.42
CA ALA A 217 -15.16 -21.50 -0.48
C ALA A 217 -16.67 -21.81 -0.44
N SER A 218 -17.41 -21.22 0.49
CA SER A 218 -18.86 -21.44 0.62
C SER A 218 -19.64 -20.94 -0.59
N ALA A 219 -19.22 -19.83 -1.19
CA ALA A 219 -19.82 -19.33 -2.42
C ALA A 219 -19.54 -20.27 -3.60
N VAL A 220 -18.29 -20.73 -3.76
CA VAL A 220 -17.92 -21.70 -4.81
C VAL A 220 -18.66 -23.04 -4.63
N ASP A 221 -18.78 -23.57 -3.41
CA ASP A 221 -19.53 -24.80 -3.12
C ASP A 221 -21.03 -24.67 -3.49
N ALA A 222 -21.59 -23.48 -3.35
CA ALA A 222 -22.95 -23.15 -3.77
C ALA A 222 -23.06 -22.78 -5.27
N ASN A 223 -21.95 -22.87 -6.02
CA ASN A 223 -21.80 -22.38 -7.39
C ASN A 223 -22.28 -20.93 -7.55
N GLN A 224 -21.92 -20.05 -6.62
CA GLN A 224 -22.23 -18.63 -6.62
C GLN A 224 -20.95 -17.81 -6.79
N TRP A 225 -21.03 -16.71 -7.54
CA TRP A 225 -19.89 -15.81 -7.69
C TRP A 225 -19.62 -15.07 -6.38
N PRO A 226 -18.43 -15.21 -5.75
CA PRO A 226 -18.18 -14.65 -4.44
C PRO A 226 -18.27 -13.12 -4.42
N GLN A 227 -18.87 -12.56 -3.37
CA GLN A 227 -19.17 -11.13 -3.26
C GLN A 227 -17.93 -10.22 -3.42
N THR A 228 -16.77 -10.62 -2.89
CA THR A 228 -15.54 -9.81 -3.00
C THR A 228 -14.93 -9.81 -4.40
N TYR A 229 -15.33 -10.75 -5.26
CA TYR A 229 -14.92 -10.84 -6.66
C TYR A 229 -15.90 -10.13 -7.60
N GLN A 230 -17.06 -9.68 -7.11
CA GLN A 230 -18.06 -8.96 -7.91
C GLN A 230 -17.56 -7.58 -8.35
N GLY A 231 -18.19 -7.07 -9.41
CA GLY A 231 -17.90 -5.76 -9.98
C GLY A 231 -17.03 -5.82 -11.23
N THR A 232 -16.61 -4.64 -11.68
CA THR A 232 -15.76 -4.49 -12.86
C THR A 232 -14.29 -4.51 -12.47
N TRP A 233 -13.54 -5.38 -13.12
CA TRP A 233 -12.10 -5.50 -13.00
C TRP A 233 -11.44 -5.06 -14.28
N TYR A 234 -10.33 -4.35 -14.16
CA TYR A 234 -9.57 -3.77 -15.24
C TYR A 234 -8.17 -4.37 -15.25
N TYR A 235 -7.68 -4.76 -16.41
CA TYR A 235 -6.33 -5.31 -16.59
C TYR A 235 -5.70 -4.70 -17.83
N TYR A 236 -4.38 -4.66 -17.87
CA TYR A 236 -3.66 -4.24 -19.07
C TYR A 236 -3.43 -5.45 -19.96
N ASP A 237 -4.00 -5.43 -21.17
CA ASP A 237 -3.80 -6.47 -22.16
C ASP A 237 -2.53 -6.21 -22.97
N GLU A 238 -1.61 -7.16 -22.94
CA GLU A 238 -0.30 -7.03 -23.56
C GLU A 238 -0.37 -7.07 -25.09
N TYR A 239 -1.36 -7.78 -25.65
CA TYR A 239 -1.52 -7.94 -27.09
C TYR A 239 -2.07 -6.68 -27.75
N SER A 240 -3.09 -6.07 -27.16
CA SER A 240 -3.70 -4.85 -27.67
C SER A 240 -3.06 -3.57 -27.14
N HIS A 241 -2.16 -3.65 -26.17
CA HIS A 241 -1.54 -2.53 -25.46
C HIS A 241 -2.56 -1.55 -24.88
N LYS A 242 -3.66 -2.08 -24.32
CA LYS A 242 -4.78 -1.30 -23.80
C LYS A 242 -5.29 -1.88 -22.50
N VAL A 243 -5.85 -1.01 -21.66
CA VAL A 243 -6.67 -1.46 -20.53
C VAL A 243 -7.95 -2.06 -21.06
N GLN A 244 -8.19 -3.32 -20.69
CA GLN A 244 -9.42 -4.06 -20.91
C GLN A 244 -10.16 -4.21 -19.57
N SER A 245 -11.41 -4.64 -19.62
CA SER A 245 -12.17 -4.94 -18.43
C SER A 245 -13.09 -6.14 -18.60
N PHE A 246 -13.49 -6.72 -17.47
CA PHE A 246 -14.55 -7.71 -17.39
C PHE A 246 -15.40 -7.46 -16.15
N THR A 247 -16.64 -7.92 -16.18
CA THR A 247 -17.56 -7.88 -15.04
C THR A 247 -18.17 -9.24 -14.88
N GLN A 248 -17.99 -9.85 -13.72
CA GLN A 248 -18.60 -11.13 -13.38
C GLN A 248 -19.34 -10.98 -12.06
N ASN A 249 -20.65 -11.23 -12.07
CA ASN A 249 -21.50 -11.11 -10.90
C ASN A 249 -22.40 -12.34 -10.67
N SER A 250 -22.60 -13.18 -11.69
CA SER A 250 -23.36 -14.42 -11.60
C SER A 250 -22.49 -15.61 -12.01
N THR A 251 -23.06 -16.80 -12.00
CA THR A 251 -22.45 -18.04 -12.51
C THR A 251 -23.30 -18.63 -13.62
N ASP A 252 -24.06 -17.79 -14.32
CA ASP A 252 -24.87 -18.22 -15.46
C ASP A 252 -23.94 -18.83 -16.51
N ASP A 253 -24.21 -20.06 -16.92
CA ASP A 253 -23.37 -20.87 -17.80
C ASP A 253 -21.94 -21.13 -17.30
N LEU A 254 -21.67 -20.96 -16.01
CA LEU A 254 -20.39 -21.25 -15.38
C LEU A 254 -20.50 -22.34 -14.31
N LYS A 255 -19.44 -23.14 -14.23
CA LYS A 255 -19.17 -24.00 -13.09
C LYS A 255 -17.90 -23.51 -12.41
N LEU A 256 -17.97 -23.36 -11.09
CA LEU A 256 -16.85 -23.01 -10.24
C LEU A 256 -16.31 -24.25 -9.51
N ASP A 257 -14.99 -24.35 -9.41
CA ASP A 257 -14.28 -25.27 -8.53
C ASP A 257 -13.28 -24.47 -7.67
N TYR A 258 -12.93 -24.95 -6.46
CA TYR A 258 -11.98 -24.26 -5.57
C TYR A 258 -10.71 -25.10 -5.40
N GLU A 259 -9.68 -24.79 -6.19
CA GLU A 259 -8.54 -25.68 -6.41
C GLU A 259 -7.26 -25.14 -5.74
N PRO A 260 -6.49 -25.98 -5.03
CA PRO A 260 -5.24 -25.55 -4.43
C PRO A 260 -4.09 -25.55 -5.46
N PHE A 261 -3.44 -24.40 -5.64
CA PHE A 261 -2.21 -24.25 -6.43
C PHE A 261 -1.23 -23.34 -5.72
N ASP A 262 0.04 -23.76 -5.68
CA ASP A 262 1.14 -23.01 -5.07
C ASP A 262 0.85 -22.50 -3.64
N GLY A 263 0.21 -23.33 -2.82
CA GLY A 263 -0.15 -22.98 -1.44
C GLY A 263 -1.34 -22.00 -1.31
N ARG A 264 -1.95 -21.59 -2.43
CA ARG A 264 -3.13 -20.72 -2.50
C ARG A 264 -4.33 -21.53 -2.97
N LYS A 265 -5.55 -21.06 -2.69
CA LYS A 265 -6.77 -21.63 -3.25
C LYS A 265 -7.38 -20.68 -4.26
N TRP A 266 -7.51 -21.17 -5.49
CA TRP A 266 -7.97 -20.42 -6.65
C TRP A 266 -9.41 -20.77 -6.96
N ILE A 267 -10.18 -19.77 -7.40
CA ILE A 267 -11.44 -20.06 -8.07
C ILE A 267 -11.09 -20.50 -9.49
N ASN A 268 -11.37 -21.75 -9.80
CA ASN A 268 -11.34 -22.25 -11.17
C ASN A 268 -12.71 -22.03 -11.82
N ILE A 269 -12.70 -21.52 -13.05
CA ILE A 269 -13.87 -21.08 -13.78
C ILE A 269 -13.91 -21.85 -15.09
N LYS A 270 -14.97 -22.65 -15.28
CA LYS A 270 -15.23 -23.43 -16.49
C LYS A 270 -16.62 -23.10 -17.02
N GLY A 271 -16.84 -23.29 -18.32
CA GLY A 271 -18.20 -23.30 -18.86
C GLY A 271 -19.02 -24.44 -18.24
N ALA A 272 -20.31 -24.24 -17.98
CA ALA A 272 -21.18 -25.23 -17.33
C ALA A 272 -21.24 -26.57 -18.08
N HIS A 273 -20.99 -26.55 -19.39
CA HIS A 273 -20.95 -27.74 -20.26
C HIS A 273 -19.55 -28.08 -20.77
N GLN A 274 -18.50 -27.49 -20.21
CA GLN A 274 -17.13 -27.73 -20.63
C GLN A 274 -16.68 -29.16 -20.26
N GLY A 275 -16.48 -30.00 -21.28
CA GLY A 275 -16.00 -31.38 -21.12
C GLY A 275 -14.46 -31.55 -21.19
N ALA A 276 -13.73 -30.51 -21.61
CA ALA A 276 -12.26 -30.53 -21.75
C ALA A 276 -11.66 -29.12 -21.59
N GLY A 277 -10.37 -29.04 -21.26
CA GLY A 277 -9.65 -27.78 -20.99
C GLY A 277 -9.63 -27.39 -19.51
N ALA A 278 -8.61 -26.65 -19.08
CA ALA A 278 -8.37 -26.31 -17.67
C ALA A 278 -9.30 -25.19 -17.15
N GLY A 279 -9.85 -24.37 -18.05
CA GLY A 279 -10.59 -23.16 -17.67
C GLY A 279 -9.64 -22.02 -17.27
N ASN A 280 -10.21 -21.01 -16.61
CA ASN A 280 -9.48 -19.86 -16.10
C ASN A 280 -9.43 -19.90 -14.58
N TYR A 281 -8.48 -19.18 -14.00
CA TYR A 281 -8.23 -19.13 -12.58
C TYR A 281 -8.17 -17.69 -12.10
N VAL A 282 -8.79 -17.43 -10.96
CA VAL A 282 -8.67 -16.13 -10.29
C VAL A 282 -8.40 -16.30 -8.79
N TYR A 283 -7.59 -15.39 -8.25
CA TYR A 283 -7.25 -15.32 -6.83
C TYR A 283 -7.12 -13.87 -6.37
N LEU A 284 -7.83 -13.49 -5.31
CA LEU A 284 -7.74 -12.16 -4.71
C LEU A 284 -6.71 -12.09 -3.59
N ARG A 285 -5.92 -11.01 -3.62
CA ARG A 285 -4.95 -10.64 -2.58
C ARG A 285 -4.87 -9.13 -2.41
N TYR A 286 -4.41 -8.69 -1.24
CA TYR A 286 -4.13 -7.28 -1.00
C TYR A 286 -2.71 -6.91 -1.41
N HIS A 287 -2.59 -5.80 -2.14
CA HIS A 287 -1.32 -5.13 -2.37
C HIS A 287 -1.40 -3.65 -2.06
N TYR A 288 -0.26 -3.05 -1.72
CA TYR A 288 -0.15 -1.61 -1.58
C TYR A 288 -0.13 -0.92 -2.95
N PHE A 289 -0.93 0.13 -3.06
CA PHE A 289 -0.93 1.11 -4.14
C PHE A 289 -1.33 2.47 -3.56
N ASP A 290 -0.54 3.51 -3.84
CA ASP A 290 -0.71 4.85 -3.28
C ASP A 290 -0.85 4.86 -1.74
N GLY A 291 0.02 4.09 -1.07
CA GLY A 291 0.11 4.02 0.39
C GLY A 291 -1.04 3.26 1.07
N ARG A 292 -1.92 2.60 0.32
CA ARG A 292 -3.08 1.85 0.83
C ARG A 292 -3.15 0.45 0.26
N GLN A 293 -3.69 -0.49 1.04
CA GLN A 293 -4.00 -1.82 0.52
C GLN A 293 -5.25 -1.76 -0.36
N ILE A 294 -5.13 -2.29 -1.56
CA ILE A 294 -6.21 -2.48 -2.53
C ILE A 294 -6.33 -3.97 -2.88
N PRO A 295 -7.54 -4.49 -3.15
CA PRO A 295 -7.69 -5.80 -3.75
C PRO A 295 -7.08 -5.84 -5.15
N VAL A 296 -6.27 -6.86 -5.41
CA VAL A 296 -5.68 -7.18 -6.72
C VAL A 296 -6.06 -8.60 -7.06
N MET A 297 -6.64 -8.80 -8.23
CA MET A 297 -6.96 -10.13 -8.74
C MET A 297 -5.79 -10.64 -9.57
N MET A 298 -5.18 -11.73 -9.10
CA MET A 298 -4.30 -12.55 -9.94
C MET A 298 -5.18 -13.34 -10.90
N MET A 299 -4.85 -13.28 -12.19
CA MET A 299 -5.48 -14.07 -13.23
C MET A 299 -4.49 -15.14 -13.69
N GLY A 300 -5.01 -16.32 -14.00
CA GLY A 300 -4.21 -17.38 -14.58
C GLY A 300 -5.00 -18.36 -15.42
N SER A 301 -4.26 -19.21 -16.14
CA SER A 301 -4.82 -20.17 -17.08
C SER A 301 -3.97 -21.45 -17.14
N GLY A 302 -4.44 -22.44 -17.91
CA GLY A 302 -3.73 -23.71 -18.07
C GLY A 302 -3.81 -24.64 -16.85
N ALA A 303 -3.18 -25.80 -16.94
CA ALA A 303 -3.38 -26.89 -15.98
C ALA A 303 -2.80 -26.62 -14.57
N GLU A 304 -1.99 -25.57 -14.42
CA GLU A 304 -1.33 -25.21 -13.15
C GLU A 304 -1.63 -23.77 -12.70
N ALA A 305 -2.68 -23.13 -13.25
CA ALA A 305 -3.00 -21.72 -12.99
C ALA A 305 -1.78 -20.79 -13.23
N TRP A 306 -1.19 -20.91 -14.42
CA TRP A 306 -0.08 -20.09 -14.86
C TRP A 306 -0.47 -18.62 -14.87
N PHE A 307 0.41 -17.75 -14.40
CA PHE A 307 0.14 -16.33 -14.27
C PHE A 307 -0.07 -15.68 -15.64
N ASP A 308 -1.23 -15.05 -15.82
CA ASP A 308 -1.58 -14.30 -17.03
C ASP A 308 -1.53 -12.78 -16.82
N GLY A 309 -1.70 -12.31 -15.58
CA GLY A 309 -1.72 -10.88 -15.28
C GLY A 309 -2.42 -10.53 -13.96
N ASN A 310 -2.34 -9.24 -13.63
CA ASN A 310 -3.03 -8.64 -12.49
C ASN A 310 -4.19 -7.75 -12.97
N ALA A 311 -5.32 -7.83 -12.27
CA ALA A 311 -6.49 -7.00 -12.50
C ALA A 311 -6.84 -6.17 -11.24
N TYR A 312 -7.40 -5.00 -11.48
CA TYR A 312 -7.64 -3.94 -10.50
C TYR A 312 -9.06 -3.41 -10.58
N GLN A 313 -9.59 -2.84 -9.51
CA GLN A 313 -10.92 -2.21 -9.51
C GLN A 313 -10.96 -0.81 -10.16
N SER A 314 -9.86 -0.36 -10.75
CA SER A 314 -9.73 0.95 -11.39
C SER A 314 -8.94 0.85 -12.69
N ALA A 315 -9.50 1.40 -13.77
CA ALA A 315 -8.82 1.52 -15.05
C ALA A 315 -7.51 2.31 -14.95
N ALA A 316 -7.47 3.37 -14.14
CA ALA A 316 -6.28 4.17 -13.94
C ALA A 316 -5.16 3.37 -13.25
N THR A 317 -5.50 2.56 -12.25
CA THR A 317 -4.54 1.67 -11.59
C THR A 317 -4.02 0.62 -12.56
N ALA A 318 -4.90 -0.02 -13.35
CA ALA A 318 -4.47 -0.96 -14.39
C ALA A 318 -3.54 -0.31 -15.43
N GLN A 319 -3.85 0.92 -15.86
CA GLN A 319 -3.01 1.67 -16.79
C GLN A 319 -1.65 2.05 -16.21
N GLN A 320 -1.59 2.35 -14.91
CA GLN A 320 -0.34 2.72 -14.24
C GLN A 320 0.53 1.49 -13.94
N MET A 321 -0.08 0.40 -13.47
CA MET A 321 0.64 -0.81 -13.09
C MET A 321 1.02 -1.67 -14.30
N GLN A 322 0.21 -1.68 -15.37
CA GLN A 322 0.47 -2.46 -16.59
C GLN A 322 0.93 -3.90 -16.28
N ARG A 323 2.16 -4.24 -16.68
CA ARG A 323 2.81 -5.55 -16.52
C ARG A 323 3.53 -5.71 -15.18
N TRP A 324 3.25 -4.83 -14.22
CA TRP A 324 3.89 -4.90 -12.91
C TRP A 324 3.58 -6.23 -12.23
N GLN A 325 4.66 -6.88 -11.77
CA GLN A 325 4.61 -8.06 -10.94
C GLN A 325 5.07 -7.68 -9.54
N TYR A 326 4.33 -8.13 -8.53
CA TYR A 326 4.65 -7.90 -7.12
C TYR A 326 5.72 -8.86 -6.57
N GLY A 327 6.10 -9.88 -7.35
CA GLY A 327 7.07 -10.91 -7.00
C GLY A 327 6.47 -12.07 -6.21
N ASP A 328 5.17 -12.05 -5.98
CA ASP A 328 4.40 -13.12 -5.33
C ASP A 328 3.51 -13.88 -6.32
N GLU A 329 3.56 -13.53 -7.61
CA GLU A 329 2.87 -14.22 -8.68
C GLU A 329 3.25 -15.70 -8.79
N THR A 330 2.30 -16.53 -9.24
CA THR A 330 2.62 -17.91 -9.65
C THR A 330 3.51 -17.90 -10.90
N LYS A 331 4.08 -19.06 -11.22
CA LYS A 331 4.88 -19.23 -12.43
C LYS A 331 4.09 -18.85 -13.68
N ASP A 332 4.79 -18.36 -14.68
CA ASP A 332 4.23 -18.06 -16.00
C ASP A 332 4.59 -19.13 -17.05
N HIS A 333 4.13 -18.91 -18.27
CA HIS A 333 4.38 -19.79 -19.42
C HIS A 333 5.85 -19.83 -19.88
N HIS A 334 6.69 -18.89 -19.44
CA HIS A 334 8.09 -18.75 -19.84
C HIS A 334 9.07 -19.39 -18.84
N ASP A 335 8.59 -19.84 -17.68
CA ASP A 335 9.38 -20.50 -16.64
C ASP A 335 9.79 -21.97 -16.97
N PHE A 336 9.54 -22.46 -18.20
CA PHE A 336 9.75 -23.86 -18.61
C PHE A 336 10.63 -24.04 -19.86
#